data_AF-A0A7J9J2B8-F1
#
_entry.id   AF-A0A7J9J2B8-F1
#
_cell.length_a   1.000
_cell.length_b   1.000
_cell.length_c   1.000
_cell.angle_alpha   90.00
_cell.angle_beta   90.00
_cell.angle_gamma   90.00
#
_symmetry.space_group_name_H-M   'P 1'
#
loop_
_entity.id
_entity.type
_entity.pdbx_description
1 polymer ?
#
loop_
_entity_poly.entity_id
_entity_poly.type
_entity_poly.pdbx_seq_one_letter_code
_entity_poly.pdbx_strand_id
1 'polypeptide(L)' 'MKTAEQPIEYRCLVRATNGKKTISTSVGAKDHQRFQASYATILKAHMTALKKRERKDRKKAAEDKKEGGSKKPKRA' A
#
# COMPACT_ATOMS: atom_id res chain seq x y z
N MET A 1 -13.10 -16.06 -31.78
CA MET A 1 -14.10 -15.63 -30.77
C MET A 1 -14.09 -14.12 -30.75
N LYS A 2 -15.20 -13.47 -31.12
CA LYS A 2 -15.33 -12.00 -31.10
C LYS A 2 -15.32 -11.55 -29.64
N THR A 3 -14.22 -10.99 -29.18
CA THR A 3 -14.20 -10.25 -27.91
C THR A 3 -14.93 -8.94 -28.18
N ALA A 4 -16.21 -8.89 -27.83
CA ALA A 4 -16.93 -7.63 -27.81
C ALA A 4 -16.16 -6.69 -26.88
N GLU A 5 -15.80 -5.51 -27.38
CA GLU A 5 -15.07 -4.45 -26.71
C GLU A 5 -15.96 -3.86 -25.60
N GLN A 6 -16.19 -4.66 -24.56
CA GLN A 6 -16.85 -4.21 -23.34
C GLN A 6 -15.85 -3.27 -22.64
N PRO A 7 -16.26 -2.04 -22.29
CA PRO A 7 -15.37 -1.11 -21.61
C PRO A 7 -14.81 -1.77 -20.35
N ILE A 8 -13.47 -1.81 -20.24
CA ILE A 8 -12.78 -2.42 -19.10
C ILE A 8 -13.16 -1.62 -17.85
N GLU A 9 -14.05 -2.18 -17.04
CA GLU A 9 -14.49 -1.53 -15.83
C GLU A 9 -13.55 -1.90 -14.67
N TYR A 10 -12.72 -0.93 -14.26
CA TYR A 10 -11.81 -1.11 -13.13
C TYR A 10 -12.61 -1.11 -11.81
N ARG A 11 -12.94 -2.30 -11.34
CA ARG A 11 -13.60 -2.54 -10.04
C ARG A 11 -12.70 -3.35 -9.12
N CYS A 12 -12.71 -2.99 -7.84
CA CYS A 12 -12.04 -3.72 -6.77
C CYS A 12 -13.09 -4.34 -5.85
N LEU A 13 -12.92 -5.61 -5.47
CA LEU A 13 -13.75 -6.26 -4.47
C LEU A 13 -13.05 -6.23 -3.10
N VAL A 14 -13.68 -5.65 -2.10
CA VAL A 14 -13.16 -5.59 -0.73
C VAL A 14 -14.02 -6.47 0.16
N ARG A 15 -13.38 -7.34 0.96
CA ARG A 15 -14.05 -8.23 1.92
C ARG A 15 -13.40 -8.10 3.29
N ALA A 16 -14.22 -8.11 4.33
CA ALA A 16 -13.76 -8.20 5.72
C ALA A 16 -14.56 -9.27 6.45
N THR A 17 -13.88 -10.02 7.31
CA THR A 17 -14.49 -11.08 8.12
C THR A 17 -13.92 -11.06 9.53
N ASN A 18 -14.78 -11.34 10.51
CA ASN A 18 -14.39 -11.63 11.89
C ASN A 18 -14.58 -13.14 12.19
N GLY A 19 -14.50 -13.99 11.17
CA GLY A 19 -14.79 -15.42 11.25
C GLY A 19 -16.28 -15.78 11.34
N LYS A 20 -17.13 -14.92 11.91
CA LYS A 20 -18.57 -15.13 12.06
C LYS A 20 -19.43 -14.32 11.10
N LYS A 21 -19.09 -13.05 10.92
CA LYS A 21 -19.78 -12.11 10.03
C LYS A 21 -18.85 -11.72 8.90
N THR A 22 -19.37 -11.75 7.68
CA THR A 22 -18.66 -11.38 6.46
C THR A 22 -19.36 -10.18 5.83
N ILE A 23 -18.59 -9.15 5.49
CA ILE A 23 -19.07 -8.01 4.71
C ILE A 23 -18.25 -7.91 3.43
N SER A 24 -18.91 -7.48 2.35
CA SER A 24 -18.28 -7.31 1.03
C SER A 24 -18.80 -6.06 0.34
N THR A 25 -17.93 -5.35 -0.36
CA THR A 25 -18.28 -4.20 -1.19
C THR A 25 -17.47 -4.17 -2.47
N SER A 26 -18.09 -3.81 -3.59
CA SER A 26 -17.41 -3.52 -4.84
C SER A 26 -17.15 -2.02 -4.94
N VAL A 27 -15.93 -1.64 -5.28
CA VAL A 27 -15.48 -0.26 -5.41
C VAL A 27 -15.13 0.00 -6.86
N GLY A 28 -15.88 0.89 -7.51
CA GLY A 28 -15.59 1.32 -8.87
C GLY A 28 -14.59 2.48 -8.93
N ALA A 29 -14.10 2.77 -10.13
CA ALA A 29 -13.14 3.85 -10.37
C ALA A 29 -13.63 5.25 -9.95
N LYS A 30 -14.93 5.51 -9.88
CA LYS A 30 -15.46 6.83 -9.46
C LYS A 30 -15.39 7.01 -7.93
N ASP A 31 -15.69 5.95 -7.18
CA ASP A 31 -15.83 6.01 -5.73
C ASP A 31 -14.53 5.68 -4.98
N HIS A 32 -13.50 5.23 -5.69
CA HIS A 32 -12.24 4.75 -5.12
C HIS A 32 -11.60 5.76 -4.16
N GLN A 33 -11.58 7.05 -4.53
CA GLN A 33 -10.91 8.08 -3.74
C GLN A 33 -11.66 8.35 -2.43
N ARG A 34 -13.00 8.42 -2.48
CA ARG A 34 -13.83 8.59 -1.29
C ARG A 34 -13.75 7.36 -0.38
N PHE A 35 -13.79 6.17 -0.97
CA PHE A 35 -13.61 4.92 -0.23
C PHE A 35 -12.26 4.89 0.48
N GLN A 36 -11.16 5.24 -0.22
CA GLN A 36 -9.81 5.24 0.34
C GLN A 36 -9.68 6.22 1.52
N ALA A 37 -10.23 7.43 1.42
CA ALA A 37 -10.18 8.42 2.48
C ALA A 37 -10.89 7.94 3.77
N SER A 38 -12.12 7.43 3.62
CA SER A 38 -12.90 6.89 4.75
C SER A 38 -12.25 5.63 5.31
N TYR A 39 -11.82 4.71 4.45
CA TYR A 39 -11.19 3.45 4.85
C TYR A 39 -9.88 3.68 5.61
N ALA A 40 -9.03 4.60 5.15
CA ALA A 40 -7.78 4.95 5.84
C ALA A 40 -8.04 5.55 7.23
N THR A 41 -9.11 6.34 7.40
CA THR A 41 -9.49 6.92 8.68
C THR A 41 -9.90 5.82 9.68
N ILE A 42 -10.72 4.87 9.23
CA ILE A 42 -11.14 3.71 10.03
C ILE A 42 -9.92 2.88 10.43
N LEU A 43 -9.03 2.54 9.50
CA LEU A 43 -7.84 1.75 9.81
C LEU A 43 -6.92 2.43 10.83
N LYS A 44 -6.67 3.73 10.69
CA LYS A 44 -5.85 4.48 11.66
C LYS A 44 -6.50 4.54 13.04
N ALA A 45 -7.81 4.70 13.10
CA ALA A 45 -8.54 4.79 14.37
C ALA A 45 -8.58 3.45 15.12
N HIS A 46 -8.67 2.32 14.39
CA HIS A 46 -8.87 1.02 15.01
C HIS A 46 -7.61 0.14 15.12
N MET A 47 -6.53 0.42 14.36
CA MET A 47 -5.26 -0.33 14.45
C MET A 47 -4.21 0.35 15.36
N THR A 48 -4.62 0.71 16.59
CA THR A 48 -3.79 1.50 17.53
C THR A 48 -2.88 0.67 18.43
N ALA A 49 -3.14 -0.64 18.57
CA ALA A 49 -2.44 -1.52 19.51
C ALA A 49 -1.08 -2.06 19.01
N LEU A 50 -0.51 -1.45 17.97
CA LEU A 50 0.80 -1.84 17.43
C LEU A 50 1.94 -1.18 18.22
N LYS A 51 3.08 -1.86 18.35
CA LYS A 51 4.28 -1.27 18.96
C LYS A 51 4.64 0.02 18.21
N LYS A 52 4.79 1.12 18.95
CA LYS A 52 5.20 2.40 18.36
C LYS A 52 6.56 2.19 17.69
N ARG A 53 6.67 2.59 16.43
CA ARG A 53 7.96 2.62 15.74
C ARG A 53 8.86 3.59 16.50
N GLU A 54 9.86 3.07 17.20
CA GLU A 54 10.80 3.90 17.96
C GLU A 54 11.51 4.84 16.99
N ARG A 55 11.53 6.14 17.30
CA ARG A 55 12.17 7.18 16.46
C ARG A 55 13.70 7.06 16.44
N LYS A 56 14.29 5.93 16.85
CA LYS A 56 15.73 5.69 16.86
C LYS A 56 16.29 5.32 15.47
N ASP A 57 15.47 4.77 14.57
CA ASP A 57 15.94 4.32 13.26
C ASP A 57 15.91 5.39 12.14
N ARG A 58 15.37 6.58 12.42
CA ARG A 58 15.36 7.67 11.44
C ARG A 58 16.73 8.34 11.24
N LYS A 59 17.73 8.08 12.09
CA LYS A 59 19.11 8.53 11.85
C LYS A 59 19.94 7.56 10.99
N LYS A 60 19.58 6.28 10.87
CA LYS A 60 20.34 5.34 10.01
C LYS A 60 19.85 5.27 8.56
N ALA A 61 18.56 5.55 8.30
CA ALA A 61 18.02 5.51 6.95
C ALA A 61 18.39 6.74 6.06
N ALA A 62 18.99 7.78 6.64
CA ALA A 62 19.51 8.93 5.88
C ALA A 62 21.03 8.86 5.62
N GLU A 63 21.75 7.93 6.27
CA GLU A 63 23.19 7.72 6.07
C GLU A 63 23.49 6.50 5.18
N ASP A 64 22.57 5.54 5.04
CA ASP A 64 22.70 4.38 4.13
C ASP A 64 22.38 4.70 2.64
N LYS A 65 22.68 5.94 2.20
CA LYS A 65 22.74 6.31 0.77
C LYS A 65 23.94 7.21 0.42
N LYS A 66 24.90 7.39 1.33
CA LYS A 66 26.20 8.01 1.06
C LYS A 66 27.28 7.40 1.95
N GLU A 67 27.80 6.23 1.59
CA GLU A 67 29.24 5.93 1.57
C GLU A 67 29.49 4.49 1.12
N GLY A 68 30.42 4.34 0.18
CA GLY A 68 30.77 3.10 -0.49
C GLY A 68 31.48 3.34 -1.81
N GLY A 69 32.37 4.34 -1.84
CA GLY A 69 33.14 4.73 -3.01
C GLY A 69 34.28 3.77 -3.35
N SER A 70 34.43 3.57 -4.67
CA SER A 70 35.70 3.53 -5.41
C SER A 70 36.69 2.37 -5.21
N LYS A 71 36.94 1.63 -6.30
CA LYS A 71 38.29 1.31 -6.83
C LYS A 71 38.21 0.64 -8.23
N LYS A 72 38.36 1.45 -9.30
CA LYS A 72 39.04 1.05 -10.56
C LYS A 72 40.50 1.55 -10.40
N PRO A 73 41.57 0.83 -10.83
CA PRO A 73 41.88 0.49 -12.22
C PRO A 73 42.46 -0.95 -12.36
N LYS A 74 42.79 -1.56 -13.51
CA LYS A 74 43.65 -1.15 -14.64
C LYS A 74 43.29 -1.95 -15.91
N ARG A 75 43.45 -1.31 -17.07
CA ARG A 75 43.66 -1.95 -18.37
C ARG A 75 45.15 -1.93 -18.68
N ALA A 76 45.69 -3.04 -19.18
CA ALA A 76 46.78 -3.15 -20.15
C ALA A 76 46.68 -4.57 -20.73
#